data_AF-A0A022RJC4-F1
#
_entry.id   AF-A0A022RJC4-F1
#
_cell.length_a   1.000
_cell.length_b   1.000
_cell.length_c   1.000
_cell.angle_alpha   90.00
_cell.angle_beta   90.00
_cell.angle_gamma   90.00
#
_symmetry.space_group_name_H-M   'P 1'
#
loop_
_entity.id
_entity.type
_entity.pdbx_description
1 polymer ?
#
loop_
_entity_poly.entity_id
_entity_poly.type
_entity_poly.pdbx_seq_one_letter_code
_entity_poly.pdbx_strand_id
1 'polypeptide(L)'
;MADNMSALRKAMDKLILHIEKHEAEQSSSSTSGQRLVIPDKWKALFESIDGPTDRTRYLQLMENSLDGTTSMNDWKDLQPGQKPVIKLHRLTVDQICELGVEVFRGLKTGVSHKTVGGLMLLAFNLTDKFDLPLFADPKFELVDKSKEMDIIELSATPINNLTTSSASMNFGERFTDYQKGRFAKSCCFIACSYLRLYSKPVDNYLRIGHLLRNSFAKFYGFQLALQNFHPEKEGIQAVKTVMDLQSVIKNTFYVLLYAGEEEKNGREIKDFLYVMHVAYIGLHPYTLFLKCVEDLKTSDVIFMQAIYSGRMKRDVESLLHVFENLSGKIEDEEYRLQMWKYGRIFDSRFLSVLQTKKCVYFTWVLVYVLYFNNPGSNEGLLKIAQIQDISEGNKSEAKAHAKRALELIAKVAKR
;
A
#
# COMPACT_ATOMS: atom_id res chain seq x y z
N MET A 1 -4.11 -29.32 -33.60
CA MET A 1 -4.30 -28.72 -32.25
C MET A 1 -4.45 -29.77 -31.15
N ALA A 2 -5.13 -30.89 -31.37
CA ALA A 2 -5.24 -31.98 -30.38
C ALA A 2 -3.89 -32.65 -30.05
N ASP A 3 -3.00 -32.82 -31.03
CA ASP A 3 -1.69 -33.45 -30.81
C ASP A 3 -0.72 -32.60 -29.97
N ASN A 4 -0.82 -31.27 -30.05
CA ASN A 4 -0.01 -30.37 -29.22
C ASN A 4 -0.44 -30.39 -27.75
N MET A 5 -1.72 -30.61 -27.47
CA MET A 5 -2.23 -30.77 -26.11
C MET A 5 -1.84 -32.12 -25.50
N SER A 6 -1.75 -33.18 -26.31
CA SER A 6 -1.27 -34.48 -25.84
C SER A 6 0.23 -34.47 -25.51
N ALA A 7 1.04 -33.74 -26.27
CA ALA A 7 2.47 -33.59 -25.99
C ALA A 7 2.72 -32.77 -24.71
N LEU A 8 1.95 -31.69 -24.52
CA LEU A 8 2.01 -30.85 -23.33
C LEU A 8 1.62 -31.63 -22.06
N ARG A 9 0.58 -32.47 -22.14
CA ARG A 9 0.12 -33.28 -21.00
C ARG A 9 1.15 -34.35 -20.62
N LYS A 10 1.76 -35.04 -21.60
CA LYS A 10 2.87 -35.98 -21.36
C LYS A 10 4.12 -35.32 -20.79
N ALA A 11 4.38 -34.06 -21.14
CA ALA A 11 5.49 -33.29 -20.57
C ALA A 11 5.21 -32.89 -19.12
N MET A 12 3.97 -32.49 -18.80
CA MET A 12 3.56 -32.19 -17.43
C MET A 12 3.56 -33.43 -16.53
N ASP A 13 3.08 -34.57 -17.00
CA ASP A 13 3.07 -35.82 -16.22
C ASP A 13 4.49 -36.32 -15.92
N LYS A 14 5.43 -36.14 -16.87
CA LYS A 14 6.87 -36.42 -16.65
C LYS A 14 7.50 -35.47 -15.64
N LEU A 15 7.08 -34.19 -15.62
CA LEU A 15 7.59 -33.19 -14.69
C LEU A 15 7.12 -33.49 -13.25
N ILE A 16 5.86 -33.87 -13.08
CA ILE A 16 5.28 -34.25 -11.79
C ILE A 16 6.02 -35.48 -11.22
N LEU A 17 6.21 -36.52 -12.04
CA LEU A 17 6.97 -37.73 -11.65
C LEU A 17 8.43 -37.43 -11.27
N HIS A 18 9.04 -36.41 -11.89
CA HIS A 18 10.41 -36.01 -11.56
C HIS A 18 10.49 -35.24 -10.24
N ILE A 19 9.47 -34.41 -9.94
CA ILE A 19 9.36 -33.67 -8.69
C ILE A 19 9.12 -34.63 -7.52
N GLU A 20 8.18 -35.57 -7.66
CA GLU A 20 7.88 -36.56 -6.61
C GLU A 20 9.09 -37.46 -6.31
N LYS A 21 9.89 -37.81 -7.33
CA LYS A 21 11.13 -38.58 -7.14
C LYS A 21 12.21 -37.76 -6.41
N HIS A 22 12.32 -36.47 -6.71
CA HIS A 22 13.30 -35.58 -6.09
C HIS A 22 12.94 -35.24 -4.62
N GLU A 23 11.65 -35.19 -4.30
CA GLU A 23 11.15 -35.00 -2.92
C GLU A 23 11.32 -36.26 -2.06
N ALA A 24 11.17 -37.46 -2.66
CA ALA A 24 11.46 -38.73 -2.02
C ALA A 24 12.96 -38.94 -1.73
N GLU A 25 13.84 -38.36 -2.55
CA GLU A 25 15.31 -38.41 -2.36
C GLU A 25 15.82 -37.35 -1.36
N GLN A 26 15.05 -36.28 -1.11
CA GLN A 26 15.42 -35.23 -0.15
C GLN A 26 14.93 -35.46 1.29
N SER A 27 13.98 -36.38 1.48
CA SER A 27 13.43 -36.70 2.81
C SER A 27 14.31 -37.66 3.65
N SER A 28 15.52 -38.01 3.19
CA SER A 28 16.43 -38.94 3.87
C SER A 28 17.74 -38.38 4.42
N SER A 29 17.94 -37.07 4.55
CA SER A 29 19.15 -36.55 5.25
C SER A 29 18.87 -35.34 6.14
N SER A 30 18.96 -35.57 7.45
CA SER A 30 18.92 -34.54 8.49
C SER A 30 20.30 -33.90 8.72
N THR A 31 20.23 -32.66 9.21
CA THR A 31 21.21 -31.85 9.97
C THR A 31 22.28 -31.01 9.26
N SER A 32 22.22 -29.72 9.63
CA SER A 32 23.21 -28.63 9.58
C SER A 32 23.24 -27.71 8.36
N GLY A 33 22.98 -26.42 8.63
CA GLY A 33 23.37 -25.25 7.83
C GLY A 33 22.94 -25.22 6.37
N GLN A 34 21.64 -25.05 6.08
CA GLN A 34 21.19 -24.91 4.69
C GLN A 34 21.52 -23.52 4.13
N ARG A 35 22.59 -23.44 3.33
CA ARG A 35 22.67 -22.51 2.20
C ARG A 35 21.45 -22.76 1.31
N LEU A 36 20.65 -21.73 1.06
CA LEU A 36 19.53 -21.78 0.12
C LEU A 36 20.03 -22.24 -1.26
N VAL A 37 19.57 -23.42 -1.68
CA VAL A 37 19.81 -23.92 -3.04
C VAL A 37 18.86 -23.19 -3.98
N ILE A 38 19.43 -22.44 -4.93
CA ILE A 38 18.69 -21.76 -6.00
C ILE A 38 17.97 -22.84 -6.84
N PRO A 39 16.64 -22.76 -7.07
CA PRO A 39 15.94 -23.76 -7.87
C PRO A 39 16.49 -23.84 -9.30
N ASP A 40 16.78 -25.05 -9.80
CA ASP A 40 17.48 -25.28 -11.08
C ASP A 40 16.81 -24.63 -12.31
N LYS A 41 15.50 -24.34 -12.25
CA LYS A 41 14.77 -23.61 -13.29
C LYS A 41 15.31 -22.19 -13.54
N TRP A 42 15.88 -21.56 -12.53
CA TRP A 42 16.47 -20.23 -12.64
C TRP A 42 17.89 -20.29 -13.20
N LYS A 43 18.62 -21.36 -12.88
CA LYS A 43 19.99 -21.63 -13.34
C LYS A 43 20.06 -21.71 -14.88
N ALA A 44 19.11 -22.42 -15.49
CA ALA A 44 19.00 -22.54 -16.94
C ALA A 44 18.62 -21.22 -17.65
N LEU A 45 17.79 -20.38 -17.02
CA LEU A 45 17.43 -19.06 -17.56
C LEU A 45 18.64 -18.12 -17.58
N PHE A 46 19.46 -18.14 -16.53
CA PHE A 46 20.67 -17.33 -16.42
C PHE A 46 21.85 -17.83 -17.27
N GLU A 47 21.88 -19.12 -17.62
CA GLU A 47 22.82 -19.69 -18.58
C GLU A 47 22.54 -19.22 -20.03
N SER A 48 21.32 -18.77 -20.33
CA SER A 48 20.90 -18.34 -21.69
C SER A 48 21.11 -16.84 -21.99
N ILE A 49 21.49 -16.04 -20.99
CA ILE A 49 21.75 -14.60 -21.11
C ILE A 49 23.27 -14.42 -21.13
N ASP A 50 23.84 -14.36 -22.33
CA ASP A 50 25.30 -14.37 -22.57
C ASP A 50 26.06 -13.27 -21.81
N GLY A 51 26.97 -13.69 -20.92
CA GLY A 51 28.02 -12.87 -20.34
C GLY A 51 28.55 -13.38 -18.98
N PRO A 52 29.82 -13.84 -18.86
CA PRO A 52 30.46 -14.20 -17.58
C PRO A 52 30.47 -13.05 -16.55
N THR A 53 30.33 -11.81 -17.04
CA THR A 53 30.36 -10.57 -16.25
C THR A 53 29.06 -10.30 -15.49
N ASP A 54 27.91 -10.80 -15.95
CA ASP A 54 26.61 -10.55 -15.29
C ASP A 54 26.27 -11.60 -14.23
N ARG A 55 26.65 -12.87 -14.45
CA ARG A 55 26.47 -13.97 -13.47
C ARG A 55 27.26 -13.76 -12.18
N THR A 56 28.54 -13.39 -12.30
CA THR A 56 29.43 -13.15 -11.16
C THR A 56 28.98 -11.92 -10.37
N ARG A 57 28.49 -10.89 -11.08
CA ARG A 57 27.98 -9.67 -10.48
C ARG A 57 26.67 -9.92 -9.73
N TYR A 58 25.74 -10.71 -10.29
CA TYR A 58 24.52 -11.13 -9.60
C TYR A 58 24.79 -11.95 -8.33
N LEU A 59 25.68 -12.94 -8.39
CA LEU A 59 26.03 -13.75 -7.21
C LEU A 59 26.72 -12.91 -6.12
N GLN A 60 27.56 -11.94 -6.50
CA GLN A 60 28.14 -10.98 -5.55
C GLN A 60 27.13 -9.98 -4.97
N LEU A 61 26.04 -9.67 -5.69
CA LEU A 61 24.94 -8.83 -5.17
C LEU A 61 24.13 -9.61 -4.12
N MET A 62 23.90 -10.90 -4.35
CA MET A 62 23.22 -11.80 -3.42
C MET A 62 24.02 -12.03 -2.12
N GLU A 63 25.34 -12.21 -2.22
CA GLU A 63 26.19 -12.50 -1.05
C GLU A 63 26.42 -11.29 -0.12
N ASN A 64 26.25 -10.06 -0.60
CA ASN A 64 26.47 -8.83 0.19
C ASN A 64 25.20 -8.22 0.82
N SER A 65 24.02 -8.82 0.60
CA SER A 65 22.73 -8.31 1.09
C SER A 65 22.37 -8.74 2.53
N LEU A 66 23.25 -9.48 3.21
CA LEU A 66 22.90 -10.28 4.41
C LEU A 66 23.63 -9.87 5.70
N ASP A 67 23.92 -8.58 5.91
CA ASP A 67 24.38 -8.13 7.24
C ASP A 67 23.19 -7.75 8.14
N GLY A 68 22.89 -8.70 9.05
CA GLY A 68 21.80 -8.72 10.01
C GLY A 68 21.91 -7.68 11.14
N THR A 69 21.78 -6.41 10.78
CA THR A 69 21.16 -5.42 11.68
C THR A 69 19.66 -5.40 11.41
N THR A 70 18.80 -5.20 12.40
CA THR A 70 17.36 -4.97 12.20
C THR A 70 17.20 -3.77 11.27
N SER A 71 17.12 -4.07 9.98
CA SER A 71 17.55 -3.18 8.91
C SER A 71 16.41 -2.24 8.58
N MET A 72 16.71 -1.00 8.20
CA MET A 72 15.74 -0.03 7.64
C MET A 72 15.06 -0.53 6.35
N ASN A 73 15.28 -1.79 5.98
CA ASN A 73 14.77 -2.47 4.80
C ASN A 73 13.87 -3.66 5.13
N ASP A 74 13.66 -4.03 6.40
CA ASP A 74 12.72 -5.11 6.77
C ASP A 74 11.44 -4.60 7.44
N TRP A 75 10.30 -5.23 7.13
CA TRP A 75 9.00 -4.91 7.73
C TRP A 75 8.04 -6.10 7.74
N LYS A 76 7.98 -6.80 8.88
CA LYS A 76 7.01 -7.86 9.13
C LYS A 76 5.62 -7.30 9.42
N ASP A 77 4.58 -8.08 9.13
CA ASP A 77 3.19 -7.67 9.30
C ASP A 77 2.83 -7.33 10.75
N LEU A 78 3.42 -8.05 11.70
CA LEU A 78 3.23 -7.82 13.14
C LEU A 78 4.38 -7.03 13.79
N GLN A 79 5.29 -6.45 13.00
CA GLN A 79 6.50 -5.76 13.49
C GLN A 79 6.26 -4.72 14.60
N PRO A 80 5.20 -3.89 14.58
CA PRO A 80 4.98 -2.93 15.65
C PRO A 80 4.79 -3.57 17.03
N GLY A 81 4.34 -4.83 17.08
CA GLY A 81 3.94 -5.52 18.30
C GLY A 81 2.79 -4.82 19.02
N GLN A 82 2.59 -5.18 20.29
CA GLN A 82 1.51 -4.65 21.12
C GLN A 82 1.76 -3.17 21.44
N LYS A 83 0.78 -2.32 21.11
CA LYS A 83 0.81 -0.88 21.40
C LYS A 83 -0.50 -0.39 22.01
N PRO A 84 -0.48 0.72 22.75
CA PRO A 84 -1.71 1.43 23.13
C PRO A 84 -2.47 1.90 21.89
N VAL A 85 -3.77 1.62 21.86
CA VAL A 85 -4.69 1.92 20.75
C VAL A 85 -6.04 2.35 21.29
N ILE A 86 -6.86 2.93 20.42
CA ILE A 86 -8.29 3.09 20.67
C ILE A 86 -8.96 1.72 20.50
N LYS A 87 -9.89 1.40 21.39
CA LYS A 87 -10.72 0.19 21.32
C LYS A 87 -11.57 0.17 20.05
N LEU A 88 -11.18 -0.66 19.09
CA LEU A 88 -11.97 -0.91 17.89
C LEU A 88 -12.96 -2.04 18.15
N HIS A 89 -14.24 -1.76 17.99
CA HIS A 89 -15.32 -2.73 18.20
C HIS A 89 -16.51 -2.43 17.27
N ARG A 90 -17.36 -3.44 17.08
CA ARG A 90 -18.56 -3.30 16.24
C ARG A 90 -19.63 -2.49 16.97
N LEU A 91 -20.19 -1.52 16.26
CA LEU A 91 -21.26 -0.67 16.72
C LEU A 91 -22.57 -1.06 16.04
N THR A 92 -23.67 -0.89 16.76
CA THR A 92 -25.02 -0.92 16.18
C THR A 92 -25.24 0.29 15.28
N VAL A 93 -26.25 0.21 14.40
CA VAL A 93 -26.61 1.34 13.52
C VAL A 93 -26.91 2.61 14.32
N ASP A 94 -27.61 2.51 15.45
CA ASP A 94 -27.93 3.66 16.31
C ASP A 94 -26.66 4.28 16.89
N GLN A 95 -25.74 3.48 17.43
CA GLN A 95 -24.46 3.96 17.95
C GLN A 95 -23.60 4.62 16.86
N ILE A 96 -23.60 4.09 15.63
CA ILE A 96 -22.92 4.72 14.50
C ILE A 96 -23.55 6.07 14.16
N CYS A 97 -24.89 6.18 14.19
CA CYS A 97 -25.58 7.43 13.94
C CYS A 97 -25.22 8.49 15.00
N GLU A 98 -25.29 8.13 16.28
CA GLU A 98 -24.95 9.00 17.41
C GLU A 98 -23.50 9.48 17.33
N LEU A 99 -22.55 8.55 17.18
CA LEU A 99 -21.13 8.86 17.05
C LEU A 99 -20.86 9.69 15.79
N GLY A 100 -21.53 9.38 14.67
CA GLY A 100 -21.45 10.14 13.43
C GLY A 100 -21.85 11.60 13.63
N VAL A 101 -22.99 11.86 14.27
CA VAL A 101 -23.43 13.22 14.58
C VAL A 101 -22.42 13.95 15.46
N GLU A 102 -21.90 13.30 16.50
CA GLU A 102 -20.89 13.89 17.38
C GLU A 102 -19.62 14.26 16.60
N VAL A 103 -19.05 13.30 15.87
CA VAL A 103 -17.80 13.46 15.13
C VAL A 103 -17.91 14.52 14.05
N PHE A 104 -18.94 14.46 13.21
CA PHE A 104 -19.09 15.42 12.11
C PHE A 104 -19.52 16.82 12.58
N ARG A 105 -20.13 16.94 13.77
CA ARG A 105 -20.28 18.23 14.45
C ARG A 105 -18.92 18.74 14.94
N GLY A 106 -18.14 17.91 15.62
CA GLY A 106 -16.78 18.25 16.09
C GLY A 106 -15.87 18.72 14.95
N LEU A 107 -15.95 18.08 13.78
CA LEU A 107 -15.23 18.52 12.59
C LEU A 107 -15.55 19.95 12.12
N LYS A 108 -16.74 20.47 12.46
CA LYS A 108 -17.18 21.82 12.11
C LYS A 108 -16.96 22.83 13.24
N THR A 109 -17.12 22.42 14.49
CA THR A 109 -17.12 23.33 15.64
C THR A 109 -15.77 23.38 16.36
N GLY A 110 -14.93 22.36 16.21
CA GLY A 110 -13.63 22.27 16.86
C GLY A 110 -13.16 20.82 16.96
N VAL A 111 -12.03 20.52 16.31
CA VAL A 111 -11.47 19.17 16.25
C VAL A 111 -10.70 18.88 17.53
N SER A 112 -11.02 17.75 18.15
CA SER A 112 -10.35 17.22 19.35
C SER A 112 -9.75 15.83 19.10
N HIS A 113 -8.96 15.31 20.04
CA HIS A 113 -8.49 13.92 20.00
C HIS A 113 -9.66 12.94 19.97
N LYS A 114 -10.71 13.21 20.75
CA LYS A 114 -11.97 12.44 20.72
C LYS A 114 -12.60 12.42 19.33
N THR A 115 -12.62 13.56 18.64
CA THR A 115 -13.16 13.66 17.27
C THR A 115 -12.43 12.73 16.31
N VAL A 116 -11.09 12.72 16.35
CA VAL A 116 -10.27 11.88 15.47
C VAL A 116 -10.34 10.40 15.87
N GLY A 117 -10.42 10.10 17.16
CA GLY A 117 -10.69 8.73 17.62
C GLY A 117 -12.05 8.20 17.15
N GLY A 118 -13.08 9.05 17.16
CA GLY A 118 -14.38 8.78 16.56
C GLY A 118 -14.31 8.49 15.07
N LEU A 119 -13.51 9.23 14.31
CA LEU A 119 -13.26 8.91 12.89
C LEU A 119 -12.65 7.51 12.72
N MET A 120 -11.70 7.11 13.56
CA MET A 120 -11.08 5.78 13.48
C MET A 120 -12.09 4.65 13.76
N LEU A 121 -12.94 4.80 14.79
CA LEU A 121 -13.95 3.79 15.11
C LEU A 121 -15.09 3.74 14.08
N LEU A 122 -15.52 4.89 13.55
CA LEU A 122 -16.47 4.93 12.44
C LEU A 122 -15.88 4.28 11.18
N ALA A 123 -14.59 4.51 10.88
CA ALA A 123 -13.91 3.87 9.76
C ALA A 123 -13.85 2.34 9.92
N PHE A 124 -13.55 1.84 11.12
CA PHE A 124 -13.56 0.39 11.42
C PHE A 124 -14.91 -0.27 11.15
N ASN A 125 -16.00 0.46 11.40
CA ASN A 125 -17.38 0.00 11.22
C ASN A 125 -17.89 0.14 9.77
N LEU A 126 -17.02 0.39 8.80
CA LEU A 126 -17.38 0.41 7.39
C LEU A 126 -17.91 -0.96 6.93
N THR A 127 -19.07 -0.94 6.28
CA THR A 127 -19.69 -2.11 5.63
C THR A 127 -19.93 -1.86 4.15
N ASP A 128 -20.06 -2.92 3.36
CA ASP A 128 -20.46 -2.81 1.94
C ASP A 128 -21.97 -2.57 1.82
N LYS A 129 -22.52 -2.66 0.61
CA LYS A 129 -23.97 -2.48 0.38
C LYS A 129 -24.84 -3.59 0.98
N PHE A 130 -24.24 -4.72 1.36
CA PHE A 130 -24.90 -5.90 1.95
C PHE A 130 -24.66 -6.02 3.46
N ASP A 131 -24.13 -4.96 4.08
CA ASP A 131 -23.82 -4.91 5.52
C ASP A 131 -22.70 -5.86 5.96
N LEU A 132 -21.90 -6.37 5.02
CA LEU A 132 -20.71 -7.15 5.35
C LEU A 132 -19.57 -6.19 5.77
N PRO A 133 -18.87 -6.45 6.89
CA PRO A 133 -17.72 -5.66 7.32
C PRO A 133 -16.61 -5.61 6.26
N LEU A 134 -15.87 -4.49 6.24
CA LEU A 134 -14.69 -4.29 5.37
C LEU A 134 -13.36 -4.43 6.10
N PHE A 135 -13.39 -4.58 7.41
CA PHE A 135 -12.23 -4.76 8.28
C PHE A 135 -12.45 -6.04 9.08
N ALA A 136 -11.42 -6.86 9.24
CA ALA A 136 -11.43 -8.01 10.16
C ALA A 136 -11.41 -7.52 11.63
N ASP A 137 -11.54 -8.44 12.58
CA ASP A 137 -11.41 -8.07 13.99
C ASP A 137 -9.94 -7.80 14.36
N PRO A 138 -9.66 -6.87 15.29
CA PRO A 138 -8.29 -6.53 15.68
C PRO A 138 -7.51 -7.73 16.24
N LYS A 139 -6.27 -7.91 15.75
CA LYS A 139 -5.33 -8.92 16.26
C LYS A 139 -4.80 -8.57 17.65
N PHE A 140 -4.70 -9.57 18.53
CA PHE A 140 -4.24 -9.37 19.90
C PHE A 140 -2.74 -9.03 19.96
N GLU A 141 -1.96 -9.44 18.96
CA GLU A 141 -0.53 -9.21 18.83
C GLU A 141 -0.19 -7.73 18.58
N LEU A 142 -1.17 -6.94 18.12
CA LEU A 142 -1.00 -5.51 17.84
C LEU A 142 -1.59 -4.61 18.92
N VAL A 143 -2.41 -5.16 19.82
CA VAL A 143 -3.20 -4.41 20.80
C VAL A 143 -2.68 -4.70 22.21
N ASP A 144 -2.11 -3.68 22.87
CA ASP A 144 -1.85 -3.73 24.30
C ASP A 144 -3.17 -3.58 25.06
N LYS A 145 -3.81 -4.72 25.38
CA LYS A 145 -5.11 -4.77 26.06
C LYS A 145 -5.12 -4.07 27.42
N SER A 146 -3.97 -3.92 28.07
CA SER A 146 -3.88 -3.20 29.36
C SER A 146 -3.92 -1.66 29.20
N LYS A 147 -3.73 -1.16 27.96
CA LYS A 147 -3.68 0.26 27.61
C LYS A 147 -4.58 0.59 26.42
N GLU A 148 -5.59 -0.25 26.19
CA GLU A 148 -6.64 0.00 25.21
C GLU A 148 -7.55 1.10 25.78
N MET A 149 -7.79 2.15 25.00
CA MET A 149 -8.54 3.33 25.44
C MET A 149 -9.90 3.39 24.77
N ASP A 150 -10.96 3.66 25.51
CA ASP A 150 -12.22 4.08 24.92
C ASP A 150 -12.10 5.51 24.35
N ILE A 151 -12.91 5.84 23.35
CA ILE A 151 -12.94 7.18 22.77
C ILE A 151 -13.33 8.23 23.81
N ILE A 152 -14.19 7.87 24.77
CA ILE A 152 -14.59 8.81 25.83
C ILE A 152 -13.44 9.24 26.74
N GLU A 153 -12.35 8.46 26.79
CA GLU A 153 -11.15 8.78 27.57
C GLU A 153 -10.23 9.77 26.84
N LEU A 154 -10.43 9.98 25.53
CA LEU A 154 -9.66 10.93 24.76
C LEU A 154 -10.10 12.37 25.07
N SER A 155 -9.14 13.31 25.02
CA SER A 155 -9.44 14.72 25.24
C SER A 155 -10.52 15.23 24.28
N ALA A 156 -11.59 15.80 24.84
CA ALA A 156 -12.63 16.49 24.11
C ALA A 156 -12.29 17.97 23.84
N THR A 157 -11.18 18.48 24.38
CA THR A 157 -10.75 19.87 24.21
C THR A 157 -10.43 20.15 22.74
N PRO A 158 -11.08 21.14 22.11
CA PRO A 158 -10.76 21.53 20.74
C PRO A 158 -9.32 22.02 20.61
N ILE A 159 -8.64 21.59 19.55
CA ILE A 159 -7.27 21.99 19.21
C ILE A 159 -7.28 23.22 18.29
N ASN A 160 -8.42 23.49 17.66
CA ASN A 160 -8.68 24.68 16.87
C ASN A 160 -9.99 25.34 17.30
N ASN A 161 -10.04 26.67 17.18
CA ASN A 161 -11.27 27.44 17.33
C ASN A 161 -11.85 27.65 15.93
N LEU A 162 -12.78 26.79 15.52
CA LEU A 162 -13.54 27.01 14.29
C LEU A 162 -14.68 27.98 14.60
N THR A 163 -14.86 28.99 13.74
CA THR A 163 -16.03 29.86 13.88
C THR A 163 -17.27 29.03 13.65
N THR A 164 -18.27 29.20 14.52
CA THR A 164 -19.49 28.40 14.54
C THR A 164 -20.31 28.73 13.29
N SER A 165 -19.99 28.09 12.17
CA SER A 165 -20.93 28.05 11.05
C SER A 165 -22.12 27.24 11.53
N SER A 166 -23.23 27.94 11.76
CA SER A 166 -24.50 27.46 12.34
C SER A 166 -25.24 26.45 11.46
N ALA A 167 -24.54 25.77 10.55
CA ALA A 167 -25.06 24.65 9.78
C ALA A 167 -25.26 23.44 10.71
N SER A 168 -26.37 23.48 11.46
CA SER A 168 -26.93 22.34 12.18
C SER A 168 -26.95 21.12 11.25
N MET A 169 -26.25 20.05 11.63
CA MET A 169 -26.58 18.74 11.11
C MET A 169 -27.89 18.34 11.78
N ASN A 170 -29.01 18.61 11.09
CA ASN A 170 -30.33 18.18 11.53
C ASN A 170 -30.40 16.65 11.46
N PHE A 171 -29.96 15.99 12.52
CA PHE A 171 -30.35 14.62 12.79
C PHE A 171 -31.77 14.69 13.37
N GLY A 172 -32.77 14.46 12.53
CA GLY A 172 -34.15 14.47 12.98
C GLY A 172 -34.42 13.25 13.84
N GLU A 173 -35.07 13.42 15.00
CA GLU A 173 -35.64 12.36 15.84
C GLU A 173 -36.67 11.45 15.11
N ARG A 174 -36.83 11.61 13.79
CA ARG A 174 -37.84 10.93 12.95
C ARG A 174 -37.26 10.09 11.82
N PHE A 175 -35.99 9.67 11.91
CA PHE A 175 -35.47 8.72 10.93
C PHE A 175 -36.05 7.32 11.13
N THR A 176 -36.59 6.77 10.05
CA THR A 176 -36.89 5.35 9.93
C THR A 176 -35.60 4.54 10.01
N ASP A 177 -35.67 3.26 10.42
CA ASP A 177 -34.50 2.37 10.48
C ASP A 177 -33.75 2.30 9.15
N TYR A 178 -34.48 2.34 8.04
CA TYR A 178 -33.92 2.43 6.70
C TYR A 178 -33.05 3.68 6.48
N GLN A 179 -33.52 4.84 6.93
CA GLN A 179 -32.76 6.09 6.84
C GLN A 179 -31.55 6.09 7.77
N LYS A 180 -31.69 5.52 8.97
CA LYS A 180 -30.56 5.34 9.91
C LYS A 180 -29.46 4.49 9.30
N GLY A 181 -29.80 3.34 8.70
CA GLY A 181 -28.82 2.48 8.03
C GLY A 181 -28.04 3.20 6.92
N ARG A 182 -28.74 3.98 6.08
CA ARG A 182 -28.10 4.79 5.03
C ARG A 182 -27.20 5.90 5.59
N PHE A 183 -27.62 6.53 6.69
CA PHE A 183 -26.82 7.55 7.37
C PHE A 183 -25.57 6.95 8.01
N ALA A 184 -25.70 5.84 8.73
CA ALA A 184 -24.59 5.10 9.32
C ALA A 184 -23.52 4.73 8.27
N LYS A 185 -23.92 4.13 7.15
CA LYS A 185 -23.02 3.84 6.01
C LYS A 185 -22.32 5.10 5.48
N SER A 186 -23.06 6.20 5.37
CA SER A 186 -22.49 7.49 4.95
C SER A 186 -21.42 7.99 5.91
N CYS A 187 -21.67 7.92 7.23
CA CYS A 187 -20.72 8.31 8.26
C CYS A 187 -19.44 7.46 8.21
N CYS A 188 -19.56 6.13 8.17
CA CYS A 188 -18.41 5.23 8.09
C CYS A 188 -17.60 5.43 6.80
N PHE A 189 -18.26 5.58 5.66
CA PHE A 189 -17.60 5.80 4.37
C PHE A 189 -16.79 7.11 4.36
N ILE A 190 -17.41 8.19 4.83
CA ILE A 190 -16.71 9.48 4.92
C ILE A 190 -15.60 9.41 5.96
N ALA A 191 -15.82 8.82 7.14
CA ALA A 191 -14.79 8.68 8.16
C ALA A 191 -13.57 7.89 7.64
N CYS A 192 -13.78 6.77 6.95
CA CYS A 192 -12.72 5.98 6.34
C CYS A 192 -11.96 6.78 5.25
N SER A 193 -12.62 7.68 4.53
CA SER A 193 -11.93 8.53 3.55
C SER A 193 -10.86 9.45 4.17
N TYR A 194 -10.99 9.84 5.45
CA TYR A 194 -10.00 10.70 6.15
C TYR A 194 -8.65 10.02 6.34
N LEU A 195 -8.58 8.68 6.30
CA LEU A 195 -7.34 7.93 6.43
C LEU A 195 -6.31 8.32 5.36
N ARG A 196 -6.75 8.85 4.21
CA ARG A 196 -5.86 9.38 3.16
C ARG A 196 -5.00 10.57 3.61
N LEU A 197 -5.35 11.26 4.71
CA LEU A 197 -4.56 12.38 5.23
C LEU A 197 -3.19 11.99 5.78
N TYR A 198 -2.94 10.69 6.01
CA TYR A 198 -1.60 10.20 6.29
C TYR A 198 -0.62 10.39 5.12
N SER A 199 -1.13 10.52 3.88
CA SER A 199 -0.29 10.69 2.70
C SER A 199 -0.60 11.92 1.85
N LYS A 200 -1.84 12.43 1.90
CA LYS A 200 -2.29 13.54 1.05
C LYS A 200 -2.27 14.86 1.83
N PRO A 201 -1.92 15.97 1.16
CA PRO A 201 -2.06 17.29 1.75
C PRO A 201 -3.54 17.65 1.92
N VAL A 202 -3.82 18.54 2.87
CA VAL A 202 -5.18 19.03 3.18
C VAL A 202 -5.92 19.52 1.93
N ASP A 203 -5.25 20.28 1.06
CA ASP A 203 -5.85 20.83 -0.15
C ASP A 203 -6.29 19.75 -1.16
N ASN A 204 -5.65 18.58 -1.14
CA ASN A 204 -6.08 17.45 -1.97
C ASN A 204 -7.40 16.88 -1.45
N TYR A 205 -7.54 16.74 -0.12
CA TYR A 205 -8.78 16.27 0.49
C TYR A 205 -9.94 17.25 0.25
N LEU A 206 -9.66 18.57 0.23
CA LEU A 206 -10.68 19.59 -0.03
C LEU A 206 -11.38 19.44 -1.39
N ARG A 207 -10.66 18.91 -2.38
CA ARG A 207 -11.11 18.87 -3.79
C ARG A 207 -11.93 17.62 -4.15
N ILE A 208 -11.88 16.58 -3.32
CA ILE A 208 -12.47 15.26 -3.64
C ILE A 208 -13.92 15.08 -3.17
N GLY A 209 -14.55 16.10 -2.57
CA GLY A 209 -15.91 15.98 -2.03
C GLY A 209 -16.94 15.47 -3.05
N HIS A 210 -16.89 15.97 -4.29
CA HIS A 210 -17.77 15.51 -5.39
C HIS A 210 -17.48 14.05 -5.78
N LEU A 211 -16.21 13.66 -5.83
CA LEU A 211 -15.79 12.30 -6.16
C LEU A 211 -16.23 11.30 -5.10
N LEU A 212 -16.17 11.67 -3.81
CA LEU A 212 -16.67 10.87 -2.70
C LEU A 212 -18.18 10.61 -2.82
N ARG A 213 -18.98 11.65 -3.13
CA ARG A 213 -20.43 11.51 -3.32
C ARG A 213 -20.78 10.58 -4.48
N ASN A 214 -20.13 10.78 -5.64
CA ASN A 214 -20.38 9.97 -6.84
C ASN A 214 -20.00 8.50 -6.62
N SER A 215 -18.84 8.28 -6.00
CA SER A 215 -18.35 6.92 -5.74
C SER A 215 -19.18 6.21 -4.68
N PHE A 216 -19.63 6.92 -3.64
CA PHE A 216 -20.58 6.37 -2.67
C PHE A 216 -21.85 5.85 -3.36
N ALA A 217 -22.47 6.66 -4.22
CA ALA A 217 -23.66 6.25 -4.95
C ALA A 217 -23.42 5.01 -5.83
N LYS A 218 -22.23 4.91 -6.45
CA LYS A 218 -21.82 3.73 -7.22
C LYS A 218 -21.69 2.48 -6.35
N PHE A 219 -21.06 2.59 -5.18
CA PHE A 219 -20.82 1.43 -4.30
C PHE A 219 -22.08 0.95 -3.58
N TYR A 220 -22.92 1.88 -3.12
CA TYR A 220 -24.07 1.56 -2.27
C TYR A 220 -25.42 1.56 -3.00
N GLY A 221 -25.50 2.10 -4.22
CA GLY A 221 -26.75 2.19 -4.99
C GLY A 221 -27.74 3.25 -4.48
N PHE A 222 -27.31 4.12 -3.57
CA PHE A 222 -28.13 5.24 -3.08
C PHE A 222 -27.26 6.47 -2.78
N GLN A 223 -27.90 7.64 -2.71
CA GLN A 223 -27.20 8.90 -2.50
C GLN A 223 -26.64 9.03 -1.08
N LEU A 224 -25.46 9.64 -0.96
CA LEU A 224 -24.82 9.92 0.33
C LEU A 224 -25.76 10.76 1.21
N ALA A 225 -26.16 10.21 2.35
CA ALA A 225 -27.13 10.84 3.25
C ALA A 225 -26.49 11.98 4.07
N LEU A 226 -25.21 11.86 4.37
CA LEU A 226 -24.46 12.88 5.12
C LEU A 226 -24.22 14.11 4.25
N GLN A 227 -25.07 15.13 4.40
CA GLN A 227 -24.91 16.41 3.71
C GLN A 227 -23.90 17.31 4.43
N ASN A 228 -23.20 18.15 3.66
CA ASN A 228 -22.23 19.11 4.19
C ASN A 228 -21.20 18.46 5.12
N PHE A 229 -20.74 17.26 4.78
CA PHE A 229 -19.73 16.51 5.52
C PHE A 229 -18.33 17.09 5.38
N HIS A 230 -18.14 17.99 4.41
CA HIS A 230 -16.86 18.59 4.11
C HIS A 230 -16.61 19.74 5.10
N PRO A 231 -15.70 19.61 6.06
CA PRO A 231 -15.37 20.69 6.96
C PRO A 231 -14.51 21.73 6.24
N GLU A 232 -14.31 22.86 6.91
CA GLU A 232 -13.38 23.89 6.47
C GLU A 232 -11.93 23.36 6.47
N LYS A 233 -11.05 24.08 5.76
CA LYS A 233 -9.63 23.70 5.61
C LYS A 233 -8.96 23.50 6.96
N GLU A 234 -9.30 24.36 7.91
CA GLU A 234 -8.80 24.42 9.28
C GLU A 234 -9.19 23.16 10.06
N GLY A 235 -10.40 22.63 9.84
CA GLY A 235 -10.85 21.37 10.42
C GLY A 235 -10.05 20.18 9.90
N ILE A 236 -9.86 20.05 8.58
CA ILE A 236 -9.04 18.98 7.99
C ILE A 236 -7.58 19.09 8.43
N GLN A 237 -7.04 20.32 8.51
CA GLN A 237 -5.70 20.55 9.00
C GLN A 237 -5.53 20.11 10.45
N ALA A 238 -6.50 20.39 11.32
CA ALA A 238 -6.47 19.93 12.71
C ALA A 238 -6.56 18.39 12.81
N VAL A 239 -7.42 17.74 12.02
CA VAL A 239 -7.48 16.27 11.96
C VAL A 239 -6.11 15.71 11.57
N LYS A 240 -5.51 16.25 10.50
CA LYS A 240 -4.18 15.81 10.05
C LYS A 240 -3.12 15.99 11.13
N THR A 241 -3.10 17.14 11.81
CA THR A 241 -2.16 17.42 12.91
C THR A 241 -2.29 16.38 14.03
N VAL A 242 -3.51 16.01 14.43
CA VAL A 242 -3.74 14.97 15.44
C VAL A 242 -3.23 13.61 14.97
N MET A 243 -3.55 13.23 13.73
CA MET A 243 -3.11 11.96 13.12
C MET A 243 -1.57 11.85 13.05
N ASP A 244 -0.88 12.96 12.77
CA ASP A 244 0.57 13.01 12.63
C ASP A 244 1.29 13.00 13.99
N LEU A 245 0.71 13.64 15.03
CA LEU A 245 1.37 13.84 16.33
C LEU A 245 1.01 12.80 17.40
N GLN A 246 -0.14 12.16 17.33
CA GLN A 246 -0.64 11.29 18.40
C GLN A 246 -0.33 9.83 18.14
N SER A 247 0.54 9.25 18.98
CA SER A 247 0.99 7.86 18.85
C SER A 247 -0.16 6.86 18.94
N VAL A 248 -1.11 7.03 19.87
CA VAL A 248 -2.30 6.16 20.01
C VAL A 248 -3.13 6.14 18.73
N ILE A 249 -3.35 7.30 18.10
CA ILE A 249 -4.08 7.41 16.83
C ILE A 249 -3.31 6.70 15.71
N LYS A 250 -2.01 6.93 15.63
CA LYS A 250 -1.14 6.27 14.65
C LYS A 250 -1.09 4.76 14.84
N ASN A 251 -0.99 4.25 16.06
CA ASN A 251 -1.03 2.82 16.36
C ASN A 251 -2.39 2.22 15.98
N THR A 252 -3.50 2.91 16.30
CA THR A 252 -4.86 2.50 15.91
C THR A 252 -4.98 2.41 14.39
N PHE A 253 -4.37 3.34 13.66
CA PHE A 253 -4.33 3.29 12.21
C PHE A 253 -3.57 2.06 11.67
N TYR A 254 -2.47 1.64 12.30
CA TYR A 254 -1.81 0.38 11.93
C TYR A 254 -2.74 -0.82 12.08
N VAL A 255 -3.49 -0.89 13.18
CA VAL A 255 -4.48 -1.95 13.42
C VAL A 255 -5.58 -1.93 12.35
N LEU A 256 -6.07 -0.75 11.96
CA LEU A 256 -7.03 -0.59 10.86
C LEU A 256 -6.46 -1.09 9.53
N LEU A 257 -5.22 -0.71 9.20
CA LEU A 257 -4.57 -1.17 7.97
C LEU A 257 -4.47 -2.69 7.96
N TYR A 258 -4.00 -3.29 9.05
CA TYR A 258 -3.87 -4.75 9.18
C TYR A 258 -5.23 -5.45 9.01
N ALA A 259 -6.24 -5.02 9.77
CA ALA A 259 -7.60 -5.56 9.68
C ALA A 259 -8.20 -5.38 8.27
N GLY A 260 -7.84 -4.29 7.59
CA GLY A 260 -8.26 -4.00 6.24
C GLY A 260 -7.57 -4.89 5.19
N GLU A 261 -6.31 -5.27 5.37
CA GLU A 261 -5.63 -6.22 4.47
C GLU A 261 -6.07 -7.67 4.71
N GLU A 262 -6.40 -8.01 5.95
CA GLU A 262 -6.88 -9.35 6.30
C GLU A 262 -8.28 -9.62 5.74
N GLU A 263 -9.17 -8.62 5.77
CA GLU A 263 -10.51 -8.74 5.18
C GLU A 263 -10.47 -8.61 3.66
N LYS A 264 -10.94 -9.63 2.94
CA LYS A 264 -10.96 -9.60 1.46
C LYS A 264 -12.15 -8.81 0.91
N ASN A 265 -13.22 -8.65 1.70
CA ASN A 265 -14.42 -7.96 1.28
C ASN A 265 -14.18 -6.46 1.03
N GLY A 266 -14.96 -5.90 0.10
CA GLY A 266 -15.00 -4.47 -0.20
C GLY A 266 -13.64 -3.87 -0.58
N ARG A 267 -12.74 -4.66 -1.20
CA ARG A 267 -11.42 -4.21 -1.64
C ARG A 267 -11.50 -2.94 -2.50
N GLU A 268 -12.41 -2.88 -3.48
CA GLU A 268 -12.59 -1.70 -4.34
C GLU A 268 -12.94 -0.43 -3.55
N ILE A 269 -13.72 -0.58 -2.47
CA ILE A 269 -14.10 0.53 -1.60
C ILE A 269 -12.86 0.98 -0.80
N LYS A 270 -12.11 0.04 -0.20
CA LYS A 270 -10.88 0.36 0.55
C LYS A 270 -9.80 0.99 -0.33
N ASP A 271 -9.61 0.46 -1.54
CA ASP A 271 -8.71 0.98 -2.57
C ASP A 271 -9.03 2.45 -2.88
N PHE A 272 -10.30 2.74 -3.15
CA PHE A 272 -10.76 4.10 -3.40
C PHE A 272 -10.65 5.04 -2.18
N LEU A 273 -10.94 4.53 -0.98
CA LEU A 273 -11.03 5.35 0.22
C LEU A 273 -9.66 5.71 0.80
N TYR A 274 -8.71 4.76 0.85
CA TYR A 274 -7.41 5.02 1.46
C TYR A 274 -6.24 4.20 0.92
N VAL A 275 -6.41 2.92 0.51
CA VAL A 275 -5.26 2.04 0.20
C VAL A 275 -4.42 2.61 -0.94
N MET A 276 -5.03 3.02 -2.06
CA MET A 276 -4.30 3.63 -3.18
C MET A 276 -3.62 4.97 -2.83
N HIS A 277 -3.99 5.56 -1.69
CA HIS A 277 -3.41 6.83 -1.25
C HIS A 277 -2.25 6.61 -0.28
N VAL A 278 -2.33 5.64 0.61
CA VAL A 278 -1.37 5.45 1.71
C VAL A 278 -0.38 4.32 1.45
N ALA A 279 -0.70 3.35 0.59
CA ALA A 279 0.22 2.32 0.16
C ALA A 279 1.39 2.93 -0.64
N TYR A 280 2.59 2.38 -0.42
CA TYR A 280 3.84 2.76 -1.07
C TYR A 280 4.17 4.26 -0.94
N ILE A 281 3.71 4.90 0.14
CA ILE A 281 3.92 6.34 0.32
C ILE A 281 5.42 6.69 0.29
N GLY A 282 5.80 7.59 -0.61
CA GLY A 282 7.20 7.99 -0.78
C GLY A 282 8.09 6.94 -1.45
N LEU A 283 7.53 5.85 -2.00
CA LEU A 283 8.19 4.83 -2.81
C LEU A 283 7.79 4.93 -4.29
N HIS A 284 7.65 6.14 -4.85
CA HIS A 284 7.25 6.30 -6.26
C HIS A 284 8.13 5.54 -7.27
N PRO A 285 9.46 5.46 -7.10
CA PRO A 285 10.31 4.64 -7.97
C PRO A 285 9.88 3.16 -7.99
N TYR A 286 9.47 2.61 -6.85
CA TYR A 286 8.94 1.24 -6.79
C TYR A 286 7.63 1.10 -7.58
N THR A 287 6.68 2.02 -7.40
CA THR A 287 5.40 1.94 -8.14
C THR A 287 5.57 2.20 -9.64
N LEU A 288 6.49 3.08 -10.04
CA LEU A 288 6.88 3.27 -11.44
C LEU A 288 7.54 2.02 -12.01
N PHE A 289 8.39 1.35 -11.23
CA PHE A 289 9.01 0.09 -11.63
C PHE A 289 7.95 -0.99 -11.88
N LEU A 290 7.00 -1.19 -10.96
CA LEU A 290 5.89 -2.13 -11.15
C LEU A 290 5.08 -1.81 -12.42
N LYS A 291 4.80 -0.52 -12.64
CA LYS A 291 4.10 -0.08 -13.86
C LYS A 291 4.91 -0.37 -15.12
N CYS A 292 6.23 -0.20 -15.11
CA CYS A 292 7.07 -0.58 -16.27
C CYS A 292 6.96 -2.08 -16.55
N VAL A 293 7.02 -2.92 -15.52
CA VAL A 293 6.92 -4.38 -15.64
C VAL A 293 5.56 -4.77 -16.24
N GLU A 294 4.49 -4.16 -15.75
CA GLU A 294 3.12 -4.36 -16.25
C GLU A 294 2.94 -3.89 -17.70
N ASP A 295 3.30 -2.64 -18.00
CA ASP A 295 3.14 -2.02 -19.33
C ASP A 295 3.99 -2.72 -20.41
N LEU A 296 5.14 -3.29 -20.03
CA LEU A 296 6.04 -4.03 -20.92
C LEU A 296 5.75 -5.53 -20.97
N LYS A 297 4.85 -6.04 -20.11
CA LYS A 297 4.53 -7.47 -19.96
C LYS A 297 5.78 -8.34 -19.79
N THR A 298 6.74 -7.87 -19.00
CA THR A 298 8.01 -8.56 -18.71
C THR A 298 8.03 -9.04 -17.26
N SER A 299 9.00 -9.87 -16.87
CA SER A 299 9.23 -10.15 -15.45
C SER A 299 10.01 -9.01 -14.78
N ASP A 300 9.84 -8.87 -13.47
CA ASP A 300 10.61 -7.99 -12.60
C ASP A 300 12.11 -8.25 -12.73
N VAL A 301 12.53 -9.52 -12.76
CA VAL A 301 13.94 -9.92 -12.92
C VAL A 301 14.52 -9.46 -14.25
N ILE A 302 13.82 -9.72 -15.37
CA ILE A 302 14.28 -9.31 -16.71
C ILE A 302 14.35 -7.78 -16.79
N PHE A 303 13.37 -7.09 -16.21
CA PHE A 303 13.35 -5.63 -16.22
C PHE A 303 14.49 -5.04 -15.38
N MET A 304 14.74 -5.57 -14.17
CA MET A 304 15.87 -5.18 -13.32
C MET A 304 17.21 -5.34 -14.04
N GLN A 305 17.41 -6.46 -14.74
CA GLN A 305 18.62 -6.69 -15.54
C GLN A 305 18.75 -5.68 -16.68
N ALA A 306 17.67 -5.43 -17.42
CA ALA A 306 17.69 -4.53 -18.56
C ALA A 306 18.03 -3.07 -18.17
N ILE A 307 17.57 -2.63 -17.00
CA ILE A 307 17.85 -1.27 -16.49
C ILE A 307 19.13 -1.18 -15.66
N TYR A 308 19.76 -2.30 -15.28
CA TYR A 308 20.90 -2.30 -14.37
C TYR A 308 22.08 -1.48 -14.92
N SER A 309 22.67 -0.66 -14.05
CA SER A 309 23.94 0.01 -14.30
C SER A 309 24.68 0.20 -12.98
N GLY A 310 26.00 0.40 -13.02
CA GLY A 310 26.78 0.68 -11.81
C GLY A 310 26.27 1.89 -11.02
N ARG A 311 25.69 2.87 -11.73
CA ARG A 311 25.09 4.09 -11.13
C ARG A 311 23.78 3.82 -10.40
N MET A 312 23.01 2.83 -10.84
CA MET A 312 21.72 2.45 -10.25
C MET A 312 21.83 1.19 -9.38
N LYS A 313 23.05 0.72 -9.09
CA LYS A 313 23.31 -0.51 -8.34
C LYS A 313 22.52 -0.53 -7.02
N ARG A 314 22.65 0.52 -6.22
CA ARG A 314 21.97 0.67 -4.93
C ARG A 314 20.44 0.62 -5.05
N ASP A 315 19.90 1.24 -6.10
CA ASP A 315 18.45 1.32 -6.32
C ASP A 315 17.89 -0.04 -6.73
N VAL A 316 18.57 -0.74 -7.63
CA VAL A 316 18.22 -2.09 -8.09
C VAL A 316 18.38 -3.12 -6.97
N GLU A 317 19.45 -3.04 -6.17
CA GLU A 317 19.62 -3.89 -4.97
C GLU A 317 18.47 -3.70 -3.98
N SER A 318 18.02 -2.46 -3.77
CA SER A 318 16.90 -2.20 -2.88
C SER A 318 15.58 -2.73 -3.43
N LEU A 319 15.38 -2.76 -4.75
CA LEU A 319 14.22 -3.42 -5.37
C LEU A 319 14.30 -4.94 -5.22
N LEU A 320 15.46 -5.53 -5.48
CA LEU A 320 15.69 -6.96 -5.33
C LEU A 320 15.36 -7.40 -3.90
N HIS A 321 15.83 -6.66 -2.89
CA HIS A 321 15.48 -6.91 -1.49
C HIS A 321 13.96 -6.89 -1.25
N VAL A 322 13.23 -5.95 -1.85
CA VAL A 322 11.77 -5.89 -1.72
C VAL A 322 11.13 -7.14 -2.34
N PHE A 323 11.57 -7.58 -3.52
CA PHE A 323 10.98 -8.75 -4.18
C PHE A 323 11.33 -10.07 -3.50
N GLU A 324 12.57 -10.21 -3.01
CA GLU A 324 13.05 -11.45 -2.39
C GLU A 324 12.58 -11.61 -0.94
N ASN A 325 12.52 -10.51 -0.18
CA ASN A 325 12.32 -10.58 1.27
C ASN A 325 10.98 -10.01 1.74
N LEU A 326 10.38 -9.05 1.02
CA LEU A 326 9.18 -8.35 1.51
C LEU A 326 7.91 -8.68 0.74
N SER A 327 8.04 -8.97 -0.56
CA SER A 327 6.89 -9.22 -1.43
C SER A 327 6.22 -10.57 -1.16
N GLY A 328 6.72 -11.31 -0.16
CA GLY A 328 6.17 -12.54 0.38
C GLY A 328 6.23 -13.68 -0.62
N LYS A 329 6.79 -14.82 -0.20
CA LYS A 329 6.23 -16.08 -0.68
C LYS A 329 4.92 -16.24 0.09
N ILE A 330 3.85 -16.68 -0.57
CA ILE A 330 2.51 -16.83 0.06
C ILE A 330 2.57 -17.67 1.36
N GLU A 331 3.61 -18.51 1.48
CA GLU A 331 3.88 -19.41 2.60
C GLU A 331 4.50 -18.73 3.83
N ASP A 332 5.03 -17.51 3.71
CA ASP A 332 5.61 -16.78 4.85
C ASP A 332 4.53 -15.93 5.55
N GLU A 333 3.97 -16.48 6.63
CA GLU A 333 2.93 -15.82 7.44
C GLU A 333 3.37 -14.47 8.01
N GLU A 334 4.67 -14.20 8.17
CA GLU A 334 5.15 -12.92 8.70
C GLU A 334 5.05 -11.76 7.69
N TYR A 335 4.87 -12.06 6.40
CA TYR A 335 4.79 -11.07 5.30
C TYR A 335 3.54 -11.21 4.43
N ARG A 336 2.62 -12.11 4.79
CA ARG A 336 1.46 -12.50 3.98
C ARG A 336 0.55 -11.33 3.58
N LEU A 337 0.34 -10.36 4.47
CA LEU A 337 -0.47 -9.15 4.23
C LEU A 337 0.32 -8.01 3.60
N GLN A 338 1.65 -8.16 3.47
CA GLN A 338 2.54 -7.19 2.85
C GLN A 338 2.44 -5.79 3.49
N MET A 339 2.34 -5.72 4.83
CA MET A 339 2.19 -4.45 5.56
C MET A 339 3.37 -3.49 5.38
N TRP A 340 4.50 -3.99 4.88
CA TRP A 340 5.66 -3.19 4.48
C TRP A 340 5.29 -2.07 3.50
N LYS A 341 4.26 -2.24 2.66
CA LYS A 341 3.79 -1.16 1.75
C LYS A 341 3.35 0.09 2.50
N TYR A 342 3.02 -0.02 3.78
CA TYR A 342 2.66 1.08 4.66
C TYR A 342 3.80 1.55 5.57
N GLY A 343 4.93 0.83 5.59
CA GLY A 343 6.01 1.02 6.57
C GLY A 343 6.52 2.45 6.68
N ARG A 344 6.52 3.21 5.57
CA ARG A 344 6.97 4.62 5.54
C ARG A 344 6.08 5.60 6.31
N ILE A 345 4.83 5.25 6.58
CA ILE A 345 3.95 6.04 7.46
C ILE A 345 4.48 5.97 8.89
N PHE A 346 5.06 4.84 9.27
CA PHE A 346 5.45 4.49 10.62
C PHE A 346 6.93 4.75 10.89
N ASP A 347 7.82 4.45 9.95
CA ASP A 347 9.23 4.86 9.93
C ASP A 347 9.58 5.56 8.61
N SER A 348 9.86 6.87 8.68
CA SER A 348 10.18 7.69 7.50
C SER A 348 11.51 7.30 6.82
N ARG A 349 12.36 6.50 7.47
CA ARG A 349 13.62 5.97 6.95
C ARG A 349 13.45 4.64 6.22
N PHE A 350 12.33 3.93 6.43
CA PHE A 350 12.06 2.65 5.79
C PHE A 350 12.17 2.75 4.27
N LEU A 351 12.99 1.89 3.65
CA LEU A 351 13.30 1.90 2.21
C LEU A 351 13.65 3.29 1.67
N SER A 352 14.40 4.09 2.44
CA SER A 352 14.72 5.47 2.08
C SER A 352 15.52 5.61 0.78
N VAL A 353 16.21 4.55 0.36
CA VAL A 353 16.89 4.43 -0.94
C VAL A 353 15.92 4.66 -2.09
N LEU A 354 14.73 4.06 -2.01
CA LEU A 354 13.68 4.13 -3.02
C LEU A 354 12.81 5.39 -2.88
N GLN A 355 13.25 6.41 -2.15
CA GLN A 355 12.59 7.72 -2.21
C GLN A 355 13.01 8.46 -3.47
N THR A 356 12.04 9.07 -4.18
CA THR A 356 12.29 9.85 -5.40
C THR A 356 13.46 10.84 -5.27
N LYS A 357 13.53 11.57 -4.16
CA LYS A 357 14.61 12.55 -3.88
C LYS A 357 15.99 11.93 -3.64
N LYS A 358 16.07 10.63 -3.37
CA LYS A 358 17.32 9.88 -3.10
C LYS A 358 17.78 9.07 -4.31
N CYS A 359 16.88 8.73 -5.23
CA CYS A 359 17.17 8.00 -6.46
C CYS A 359 16.58 8.69 -7.71
N VAL A 360 16.85 9.99 -7.84
CA VAL A 360 16.30 10.85 -8.91
C VAL A 360 16.65 10.32 -10.31
N TYR A 361 17.90 9.91 -10.53
CA TYR A 361 18.37 9.37 -11.81
C TYR A 361 17.64 8.08 -12.18
N PHE A 362 17.55 7.14 -11.24
CA PHE A 362 16.80 5.89 -11.42
C PHE A 362 15.33 6.17 -11.75
N THR A 363 14.70 7.11 -11.04
CA THR A 363 13.33 7.54 -11.31
C THR A 363 13.17 8.07 -12.74
N TRP A 364 14.12 8.86 -13.24
CA TRP A 364 14.10 9.34 -14.63
C TRP A 364 14.19 8.20 -15.65
N VAL A 365 15.02 7.19 -15.40
CA VAL A 365 15.11 6.02 -16.29
C VAL A 365 13.74 5.33 -16.37
N LEU A 366 13.07 5.08 -15.24
CA LEU A 366 11.73 4.47 -15.22
C LEU A 366 10.69 5.33 -15.94
N VAL A 367 10.69 6.65 -15.71
CA VAL A 367 9.79 7.58 -16.40
C VAL A 367 10.02 7.55 -17.91
N TYR A 368 11.27 7.55 -18.37
CA TYR A 368 11.57 7.47 -19.80
C TYR A 368 11.19 6.13 -20.40
N VAL A 369 11.32 5.01 -19.68
CA VAL A 369 10.84 3.70 -20.13
C VAL A 369 9.33 3.76 -20.40
N LEU A 370 8.54 4.25 -19.43
CA LEU A 370 7.09 4.39 -19.58
C LEU A 370 6.70 5.36 -20.70
N TYR A 371 7.40 6.49 -20.79
CA TYR A 371 7.17 7.49 -21.83
C TYR A 371 7.45 6.92 -23.23
N PHE A 372 8.54 6.18 -23.42
CA PHE A 372 8.84 5.59 -24.73
C PHE A 372 7.95 4.40 -25.08
N ASN A 373 7.48 3.64 -24.09
CA ASN A 373 6.55 2.54 -24.33
C ASN A 373 5.16 3.05 -24.74
N ASN A 374 4.67 4.11 -24.08
CA ASN A 374 3.39 4.73 -24.42
C ASN A 374 3.42 6.25 -24.12
N PRO A 375 3.82 7.09 -25.09
CA PRO A 375 3.98 8.52 -24.88
C PRO A 375 2.68 9.24 -24.50
N GLY A 376 1.56 8.88 -25.13
CA GLY A 376 0.28 9.57 -24.96
C GLY A 376 -0.27 9.45 -23.54
N SER A 377 -0.15 8.28 -22.91
CA SER A 377 -0.65 8.06 -21.55
C SER A 377 0.30 8.52 -20.45
N ASN A 378 1.58 8.78 -20.78
CA ASN A 378 2.64 8.96 -19.78
C ASN A 378 3.36 10.32 -19.85
N GLU A 379 2.94 11.26 -20.70
CA GLU A 379 3.56 12.60 -20.81
C GLU A 379 3.60 13.35 -19.46
N GLY A 380 2.55 13.19 -18.64
CA GLY A 380 2.47 13.81 -17.32
C GLY A 380 3.59 13.37 -16.35
N LEU A 381 4.19 12.19 -16.55
CA LEU A 381 5.26 11.69 -15.69
C LEU A 381 6.54 12.53 -15.82
N LEU A 382 6.75 13.19 -16.96
CA LEU A 382 7.89 14.10 -17.17
C LEU A 382 7.78 15.38 -16.33
N LYS A 383 6.60 15.67 -15.76
CA LYS A 383 6.31 16.87 -14.96
C LYS A 383 6.35 16.61 -13.45
N ILE A 384 6.84 15.45 -13.01
CA ILE A 384 7.01 15.16 -11.59
C ILE A 384 8.00 16.17 -10.99
N ALA A 385 7.53 16.98 -10.04
CA ALA A 385 8.31 18.10 -9.48
C ALA A 385 9.60 17.62 -8.80
N GLN A 386 9.55 16.50 -8.07
CA GLN A 386 10.67 15.98 -7.27
C GLN A 386 11.85 15.46 -8.10
N ILE A 387 11.71 15.38 -9.43
CA ILE A 387 12.80 14.94 -10.33
C ILE A 387 13.27 16.05 -11.28
N GLN A 388 12.69 17.26 -11.23
CA GLN A 388 13.03 18.33 -12.19
C GLN A 388 14.46 18.85 -12.05
N ASP A 389 15.01 18.86 -10.84
CA ASP A 389 16.30 19.50 -10.49
C ASP A 389 17.54 18.69 -10.92
N ILE A 390 17.39 17.72 -11.82
CA ILE A 390 18.54 16.97 -12.37
C ILE A 390 19.12 17.69 -13.60
N SER A 391 20.44 17.67 -13.77
CA SER A 391 21.10 18.29 -14.93
C SER A 391 20.69 17.67 -16.27
N GLU A 392 20.69 18.47 -17.34
CA GLU A 392 20.34 18.02 -18.69
C GLU A 392 21.24 16.88 -19.21
N GLY A 393 22.52 16.87 -18.82
CA GLY A 393 23.43 15.76 -19.10
C GLY A 393 22.93 14.44 -18.50
N ASN A 394 22.51 14.48 -17.23
CA ASN A 394 21.94 13.31 -16.56
C ASN A 394 20.58 12.90 -17.14
N LYS A 395 19.73 13.84 -17.56
CA LYS A 395 18.47 13.51 -18.26
C LYS A 395 18.76 12.78 -19.57
N SER A 396 19.73 13.28 -20.33
CA SER A 396 20.15 12.68 -21.61
C SER A 396 20.69 11.26 -21.43
N GLU A 397 21.51 11.06 -20.39
CA GLU A 397 22.03 9.74 -20.03
C GLU A 397 20.92 8.78 -19.57
N ALA A 398 20.00 9.23 -18.71
CA ALA A 398 18.85 8.43 -18.28
C ALA A 398 17.96 8.03 -19.47
N LYS A 399 17.76 8.95 -20.42
CA LYS A 399 17.03 8.72 -21.67
C LYS A 399 17.70 7.65 -22.53
N ALA A 400 19.02 7.69 -22.66
CA ALA A 400 19.79 6.68 -23.38
C ALA A 400 19.70 5.30 -22.70
N HIS A 401 19.79 5.26 -21.37
CA HIS A 401 19.61 4.04 -20.59
C HIS A 401 18.22 3.42 -20.78
N ALA A 402 17.16 4.22 -20.72
CA ALA A 402 15.79 3.74 -20.93
C ALA A 402 15.60 3.11 -22.31
N LYS A 403 16.13 3.74 -23.38
CA LYS A 403 16.09 3.16 -24.73
C LYS A 403 16.82 1.83 -24.82
N ARG A 404 18.04 1.75 -24.25
CA ARG A 404 18.81 0.51 -24.19
C ARG A 404 18.05 -0.60 -23.46
N ALA A 405 17.41 -0.29 -22.34
CA ALA A 405 16.63 -1.26 -21.59
C ALA A 405 15.46 -1.82 -22.42
N LEU A 406 14.73 -0.96 -23.14
CA LEU A 406 13.65 -1.40 -24.04
C LEU A 406 14.16 -2.30 -25.17
N GLU A 407 15.32 -1.98 -25.76
CA GLU A 407 15.96 -2.82 -26.77
C GLU A 407 16.34 -4.21 -26.23
N LEU A 408 16.87 -4.28 -25.00
CA LEU A 408 17.22 -5.54 -24.35
C LEU A 408 15.97 -6.40 -24.10
N ILE A 409 14.90 -5.81 -23.57
CA ILE A 409 13.63 -6.50 -23.30
C ILE A 409 13.02 -7.03 -24.60
N ALA A 410 13.02 -6.22 -25.66
CA ALA A 410 12.52 -6.62 -26.97
C ALA A 410 13.33 -7.77 -27.61
N LYS A 411 14.63 -7.88 -27.31
CA LYS A 411 15.46 -9.01 -27.74
C LYS A 411 15.11 -10.30 -27.00
N VAL A 412 14.87 -10.21 -25.69
CA VAL A 412 14.49 -11.37 -24.86
C VAL A 412 13.11 -11.90 -25.29
N ALA A 413 12.15 -11.01 -25.54
CA ALA A 413 10.79 -11.41 -25.94
C ALA A 413 10.69 -12.10 -27.33
N LYS A 414 11.74 -12.02 -28.15
CA LYS A 414 11.81 -12.67 -29.47
C LYS A 414 12.43 -14.06 -29.45
N ARG A 415 13.06 -14.45 -28.34
CA ARG A 415 13.58 -15.80 -28.11
C ARG A 415 12.47 -16.64 -27.49
#